data_AF-A0A3B9RX80-F1
#
_entry.id   AF-A0A3B9RX80-F1
#
_cell.length_a   1.000
_cell.length_b   1.000
_cell.length_c   1.000
_cell.angle_alpha   90.00
_cell.angle_beta   90.00
_cell.angle_gamma   90.00
#
_symmetry.space_group_name_H-M   'P 1'
#
loop_
_entity.id
_entity.type
_entity.pdbx_description
1 polymer ?
#
loop_
_entity_poly.entity_id
_entity_poly.type
_entity_poly.pdbx_seq_one_letter_code
_entity_poly.pdbx_strand_id
1 'polypeptide(L)' 'MKITLAGSPGSGKSTLRRQIAERYGLVTKGTGEFMRDLSVKFGYSDITKFLVEYVSVHPEVDRQVDEEQ' A
#
# COMPACT_ATOMS: atom_id res chain seq x y z
N MET A 1 4.29 17.24 -5.92
CA MET A 1 5.26 16.15 -6.25
C MET A 1 4.88 14.94 -5.42
N LYS A 2 4.63 13.78 -6.03
CA LYS A 2 4.37 12.51 -5.33
C LYS A 2 5.62 11.63 -5.43
N ILE A 3 5.96 10.92 -4.36
CA ILE A 3 7.12 10.00 -4.31
C ILE A 3 6.61 8.64 -3.84
N THR A 4 6.79 7.62 -4.67
CA THR A 4 6.40 6.24 -4.35
C THR A 4 7.63 5.41 -4.04
N LEU A 5 7.60 4.68 -2.91
CA LEU A 5 8.68 3.78 -2.51
C LEU A 5 8.31 2.32 -2.83
N ALA A 6 8.97 1.73 -3.83
CA ALA A 6 8.78 0.35 -4.26
C ALA A 6 9.88 -0.59 -3.73
N GLY A 7 9.58 -1.90 -3.66
CA GLY A 7 10.53 -2.93 -3.24
C GLY A 7 9.90 -4.11 -2.48
N SER A 8 10.63 -5.22 -2.40
CA SER A 8 10.13 -6.51 -1.86
C SER A 8 9.66 -6.44 -0.40
N PRO A 9 8.68 -7.24 0.05
CA PRO A 9 8.29 -7.33 1.45
C PRO A 9 9.51 -7.48 2.38
N GLY A 10 9.52 -6.76 3.51
CA GLY A 10 10.66 -6.77 4.45
C GLY A 10 11.85 -5.86 4.07
N SER A 11 11.91 -5.26 2.87
CA SER A 11 13.04 -4.41 2.44
C SER A 11 13.19 -3.06 3.17
N GLY A 12 12.38 -2.77 4.19
CA GLY A 12 12.50 -1.54 4.98
C GLY A 12 11.81 -0.29 4.41
N LYS A 13 11.06 -0.38 3.30
CA LYS A 13 10.34 0.77 2.69
C LYS A 13 9.51 1.58 3.69
N SER A 14 8.74 0.91 4.55
CA SER A 14 7.89 1.58 5.54
C SER A 14 8.73 2.37 6.55
N THR A 15 9.90 1.85 6.92
CA THR A 15 10.87 2.52 7.79
C THR A 15 11.45 3.74 7.09
N LEU A 16 11.90 3.60 5.83
CA LEU A 16 12.43 4.70 5.03
C LEU A 16 11.39 5.80 4.82
N ARG A 17 10.15 5.44 4.47
CA ARG A 17 9.02 6.37 4.32
C ARG A 17 8.85 7.23 5.57
N ARG A 18 8.83 6.61 6.75
CA ARG A 18 8.67 7.30 8.03
C ARG A 18 9.81 8.27 8.29
N GLN A 19 11.06 7.84 8.09
CA GLN A 19 12.24 8.69 8.31
C GLN A 19 12.27 9.91 7.38
N ILE A 20 11.93 9.74 6.10
CA ILE A 20 11.85 10.85 5.13
C ILE A 20 10.73 11.80 5.54
N ALA A 21 9.57 11.28 5.91
CA ALA A 21 8.43 12.10 6.30
C ALA A 21 8.69 12.93 7.55
N GLU A 22 9.26 12.33 8.59
CA GLU A 22 9.65 13.03 9.82
C GLU A 22 10.70 14.11 9.55
N ARG A 23 11.70 13.81 8.70
CA ARG A 23 12.79 14.75 8.40
C ARG A 23 12.34 15.97 7.58
N TYR A 24 11.38 15.78 6.68
CA TYR A 24 10.97 16.82 5.73
C TYR A 24 9.54 17.34 5.95
N GLY A 25 8.87 16.93 7.03
CA GLY A 25 7.49 17.33 7.34
C GLY A 25 6.48 16.88 6.28
N LEU A 26 6.68 15.71 5.67
CA LEU A 26 5.81 15.21 4.59
C LEU A 26 4.61 14.46 5.15
N VAL A 27 3.47 14.60 4.48
CA VAL A 27 2.32 13.73 4.70
C VAL A 27 2.59 12.38 4.06
N THR A 28 2.44 11.30 4.83
CA THR A 28 2.55 9.94 4.29
C THR A 28 1.17 9.33 4.11
N LYS A 29 0.91 8.79 2.93
CA LYS A 29 -0.18 7.83 2.74
C LYS A 29 0.38 6.41 2.68
N GLY A 30 -0.28 5.49 3.36
CA GLY A 30 0.13 4.09 3.47
C GLY A 30 -0.71 3.21 2.57
N THR A 31 -0.24 2.92 1.36
CA THR A 31 -0.94 1.99 0.45
C THR A 31 -1.19 0.62 1.10
N GLY A 32 -0.28 0.18 1.97
CA GLY A 32 -0.45 -1.06 2.70
C GLY A 32 -1.61 -1.03 3.72
N GLU A 33 -1.98 0.11 4.29
CA GLU A 33 -3.17 0.20 5.16
C GLU A 33 -4.44 0.13 4.34
N PHE A 34 -4.50 0.90 3.23
CA PHE A 34 -5.61 0.82 2.28
C PHE A 34 -5.85 -0.61 1.78
N MET A 35 -4.80 -1.33 1.38
CA MET A 35 -4.91 -2.72 0.94
C MET A 35 -5.35 -3.68 2.06
N ARG A 36 -5.00 -3.41 3.33
CA ARG A 36 -5.47 -4.20 4.48
C ARG A 36 -6.95 -3.95 4.76
N ASP A 37 -7.37 -2.70 4.69
CA ASP A 37 -8.78 -2.35 4.87
C ASP A 37 -9.64 -2.93 3.75
N LEU A 38 -9.13 -2.89 2.51
CA LEU A 38 -9.74 -3.57 1.37
C LEU A 38 -9.82 -5.07 1.60
N SER A 39 -8.73 -5.73 2.00
CA SER A 39 -8.73 -7.18 2.20
C SER A 39 -9.82 -7.60 3.19
N VAL A 40 -9.98 -6.85 4.29
CA VAL A 40 -11.04 -7.11 5.29
C VAL A 40 -12.44 -6.86 4.71
N LYS A 41 -12.64 -5.77 3.95
CA LYS A 41 -13.94 -5.48 3.28
C LYS A 41 -14.36 -6.58 2.31
N PHE A 42 -13.40 -7.21 1.63
CA PHE A 42 -13.63 -8.32 0.70
C PHE A 42 -13.62 -9.70 1.39
N GLY A 43 -13.52 -9.77 2.71
CA GLY A 43 -13.62 -11.02 3.49
C GLY A 43 -12.33 -11.83 3.61
N TYR A 44 -11.18 -11.24 3.27
CA TYR A 44 -9.87 -11.89 3.40
C TYR A 44 -9.25 -11.59 4.77
N SER A 45 -8.90 -12.66 5.50
CA SER A 45 -8.13 -12.58 6.76
C SER A 45 -6.61 -12.55 6.55
N ASP A 46 -6.14 -12.98 5.38
CA ASP A 46 -4.74 -12.94 4.96
C ASP A 46 -4.58 -12.01 3.75
N ILE A 47 -3.86 -10.91 3.95
CA ILE A 47 -3.58 -9.94 2.89
C ILE A 47 -2.82 -10.55 1.71
N THR A 48 -1.99 -11.55 1.94
CA THR A 48 -1.22 -12.20 0.87
C THR A 48 -2.16 -12.92 -0.10
N LYS A 49 -3.16 -13.62 0.44
CA LYS A 49 -4.21 -14.25 -0.37
C LYS A 49 -5.03 -13.21 -1.12
N PHE A 50 -5.42 -12.12 -0.48
CA PHE A 50 -6.12 -11.02 -1.15
C PHE A 50 -5.32 -10.47 -2.35
N LEU A 51 -4.02 -10.20 -2.15
CA LEU A 51 -3.17 -9.68 -3.21
C LEU A 51 -3.03 -10.65 -4.38
N VAL A 52 -2.85 -11.94 -4.09
CA VAL A 52 -2.63 -12.97 -5.12
C VAL A 52 -3.93 -13.34 -5.84
N GLU A 53 -5.01 -13.61 -5.11
CA GLU A 53 -6.25 -14.16 -5.67
C GLU A 53 -7.20 -13.08 -6.19
N TYR A 54 -7.27 -11.91 -5.53
CA TYR A 54 -8.19 -10.85 -5.90
C TYR A 54 -7.49 -9.78 -6.74
N VAL A 55 -6.44 -9.14 -6.21
CA VAL A 55 -5.82 -7.97 -6.86
C VAL A 55 -5.18 -8.34 -8.21
N SER A 56 -4.58 -9.52 -8.34
CA SER A 56 -3.98 -9.97 -9.60
C SER A 56 -4.95 -10.06 -10.79
N VAL A 57 -6.27 -10.17 -10.53
CA VAL A 57 -7.29 -10.28 -11.59
C VAL A 57 -8.26 -9.08 -11.63
N HIS A 58 -8.10 -8.11 -10.73
CA HIS A 58 -8.91 -6.88 -10.63
C HIS A 58 -8.02 -5.62 -10.76
N PRO A 59 -7.57 -5.25 -11.98
CA PRO A 59 -6.65 -4.12 -12.20
C PRO A 59 -7.26 -2.75 -11.84
N GLU A 60 -8.57 -2.65 -11.65
CA GLU A 60 -9.23 -1.47 -11.08
C GLU A 60 -8.78 -1.15 -9.65
N VAL A 61 -8.30 -2.14 -8.88
CA VAL A 61 -7.78 -1.92 -7.54
C VAL A 61 -6.52 -1.05 -7.58
N ASP A 62 -5.67 -1.23 -8.60
CA ASP A 62 -4.47 -0.41 -8.81
C ASP A 62 -4.83 1.06 -9.07
N ARG A 63 -5.89 1.31 -9.87
CA ARG A 63 -6.41 2.66 -10.11
C ARG A 63 -6.95 3.32 -8.84
N GLN A 64 -7.66 2.56 -8.00
CA GLN A 64 -8.16 3.07 -6.72
C GLN A 64 -7.02 3.43 -5.76
N VAL A 65 -5.93 2.67 -5.78
CA VAL A 65 -4.71 2.99 -5.01
C VAL A 65 -4.12 4.30 -5.46
N ASP A 66 -3.99 4.52 -6.77
CA ASP A 66 -3.40 5.74 -7.33
C ASP A 66 -4.21 6.99 -7.02
N GLU A 67 -5.55 6.89 -7.00
CA GLU A 67 -6.45 7.97 -6.57
C GLU A 67 -6.26 8.31 -5.09
N GLU A 68 -5.95 7.31 -4.27
CA GLU A 68 -5.68 7.50 -2.85
C GLU A 68 -4.24 7.93 -2.54
N GLN A 69 -3.27 7.91 -3.46
CA GLN A 69 -1.90 8.40 -3.21
C GLN A 69 -1.74 9.91 -3.43
#